data_AF-A0A101CP32-F1
#
_entry.id   AF-A0A101CP32-F1
#
_cell.length_a   1.000
_cell.length_b   1.000
_cell.length_c   1.000
_cell.angle_alpha   90.00
_cell.angle_beta   90.00
_cell.angle_gamma   90.00
#
_symmetry.space_group_name_H-M   'P 1'
#
loop_
_entity.id
_entity.type
_entity.pdbx_description
1 polymer ?
#
loop_
_entity_poly.entity_id
_entity_poly.type
_entity_poly.pdbx_seq_one_letter_code
_entity_poly.pdbx_strand_id
1 'polypeptide(L)'
;MIKKRHPNNLNNIFILSFFSLFLFSVISCNQIIEENKYNGKWILQEQNYHEDIIFEDGNYTKKYSSDDIRVHSSGKFYLNRNEDRIGVTISLIPSKIISENDTIFQECENLDVIEINDNNLIILKPNQWTRDRNDKFISINEILIYKRKEK
;
A
#
# COMPACT_ATOMS: atom_id res chain seq x y z
N MET A 1 -74.12 32.78 -40.23
CA MET A 1 -74.69 33.85 -39.39
C MET A 1 -74.76 33.33 -37.94
N ILE A 2 -74.10 34.01 -37.00
CA ILE A 2 -74.12 33.88 -35.52
C ILE A 2 -73.44 32.59 -34.92
N LYS A 3 -72.18 32.61 -34.41
CA LYS A 3 -71.64 32.98 -33.06
C LYS A 3 -72.07 32.00 -31.93
N LYS A 4 -71.19 31.28 -31.20
CA LYS A 4 -70.34 31.76 -30.07
C LYS A 4 -69.39 30.67 -29.51
N ARG A 5 -68.43 31.15 -28.68
CA ARG A 5 -67.20 30.57 -28.10
C ARG A 5 -67.38 29.53 -26.96
N HIS A 6 -66.37 28.67 -26.84
CA HIS A 6 -65.68 28.04 -25.67
C HIS A 6 -66.08 28.44 -24.23
N PRO A 7 -65.92 27.54 -23.23
CA PRO A 7 -64.63 27.44 -22.52
C PRO A 7 -64.14 26.03 -22.15
N ASN A 8 -62.81 25.96 -22.01
CA ASN A 8 -62.04 24.88 -21.39
C ASN A 8 -62.33 24.78 -19.89
N ASN A 9 -62.40 23.55 -19.37
CA ASN A 9 -61.84 23.20 -18.06
C ASN A 9 -61.80 21.68 -17.89
N LEU A 10 -60.71 21.05 -18.31
CA LEU A 10 -60.31 19.73 -17.80
C LEU A 10 -59.13 19.98 -16.87
N ASN A 11 -59.49 20.07 -15.59
CA ASN A 11 -58.58 20.11 -14.46
C ASN A 11 -57.58 18.96 -14.54
N ASN A 12 -56.30 19.31 -14.69
CA ASN A 12 -55.25 19.02 -13.71
C ASN A 12 -55.45 17.81 -12.79
N ILE A 13 -55.44 16.61 -13.35
CA ILE A 13 -55.11 15.38 -12.60
C ILE A 13 -54.35 14.50 -13.61
N PHE A 14 -53.21 13.94 -13.22
CA PHE A 14 -52.34 13.03 -14.01
C PHE A 14 -51.14 13.62 -14.76
N ILE A 15 -50.38 14.56 -14.19
CA ILE A 15 -48.94 14.66 -14.53
C ILE A 15 -48.15 15.07 -13.29
N LEU A 16 -48.02 14.18 -12.30
CA LEU A 16 -47.17 14.46 -11.13
C LEU A 16 -46.53 13.23 -10.49
N SER A 17 -46.37 12.11 -11.22
CA SER A 17 -45.69 10.93 -10.66
C SER A 17 -44.55 10.34 -11.51
N PHE A 18 -44.09 11.03 -12.57
CA PHE A 18 -42.98 10.51 -13.38
C PHE A 18 -41.67 11.32 -13.29
N PHE A 19 -41.67 12.45 -12.57
CA PHE A 19 -40.48 13.31 -12.46
C PHE A 19 -39.66 13.12 -11.17
N SER A 20 -40.01 12.17 -10.29
CA SER A 20 -39.24 11.90 -9.07
C SER A 20 -38.22 10.76 -9.19
N LEU A 21 -38.07 10.14 -10.37
CA LEU A 21 -37.20 8.97 -10.55
C LEU A 21 -35.80 9.28 -11.12
N PHE A 22 -35.46 10.55 -11.37
CA PHE A 22 -34.20 10.94 -12.01
C PHE A 22 -33.27 11.81 -11.16
N LEU A 23 -33.36 11.73 -9.82
CA LEU A 23 -32.48 12.47 -8.90
C LEU A 23 -31.57 11.59 -8.02
N PHE A 24 -31.45 10.30 -8.34
CA PHE A 24 -30.32 9.50 -7.87
C PHE A 24 -29.27 9.43 -8.97
N SER A 25 -28.71 10.58 -9.32
CA SER A 25 -27.32 10.62 -9.76
C SER A 25 -26.50 10.14 -8.56
N VAL A 26 -26.32 8.82 -8.49
CA VAL A 26 -25.22 8.20 -7.75
C VAL A 26 -23.98 8.96 -8.15
N ILE A 27 -23.53 9.83 -7.26
CA ILE A 27 -22.19 10.39 -7.26
C ILE A 27 -21.32 9.15 -7.07
N SER A 28 -21.01 8.48 -8.19
CA SER A 28 -20.04 7.40 -8.21
C SER A 28 -18.79 8.02 -7.62
N CYS A 29 -18.35 7.48 -6.49
CA CYS A 29 -17.05 7.79 -5.95
C CYS A 29 -16.07 7.47 -7.08
N ASN A 30 -15.59 8.48 -7.80
CA ASN A 30 -14.45 8.35 -8.70
C ASN A 30 -13.25 8.13 -7.78
N GLN A 31 -13.16 6.94 -7.19
CA GLN A 31 -11.90 6.41 -6.73
C GLN A 31 -11.10 6.24 -8.00
N ILE A 32 -10.29 7.24 -8.32
CA ILE A 32 -9.09 7.03 -9.10
C ILE A 32 -8.40 5.90 -8.35
N ILE A 33 -8.44 4.69 -8.91
CA ILE A 33 -7.69 3.55 -8.40
C ILE A 33 -6.24 3.96 -8.62
N GLU A 34 -5.67 4.62 -7.62
CA GLU A 34 -4.27 5.00 -7.64
C GLU A 34 -3.50 3.69 -7.71
N GLU A 35 -2.78 3.50 -8.81
CA GLU A 35 -2.00 2.30 -9.02
C GLU A 35 -1.04 2.13 -7.85
N ASN A 36 -1.06 0.95 -7.22
CA ASN A 36 -0.25 0.70 -6.04
C ASN A 36 1.23 0.65 -6.47
N LYS A 37 1.91 1.79 -6.38
CA LYS A 37 3.33 1.94 -6.76
C LYS A 37 4.26 1.00 -6.00
N TYR A 38 3.83 0.45 -4.86
CA TYR A 38 4.59 -0.50 -4.07
C TYR A 38 4.57 -1.90 -4.67
N ASN A 39 3.53 -2.27 -5.45
CA ASN A 39 3.49 -3.58 -6.07
C ASN A 39 4.70 -3.79 -7.00
N GLY A 40 5.17 -5.03 -7.05
CA GLY A 40 6.32 -5.44 -7.85
C GLY A 40 7.41 -6.11 -7.04
N LYS A 41 8.49 -6.49 -7.74
CA LYS A 41 9.68 -7.08 -7.14
C LYS A 41 10.75 -6.01 -6.95
N TRP A 42 11.24 -5.89 -5.73
CA TRP A 42 12.24 -4.96 -5.27
C TRP A 42 13.47 -5.73 -4.79
N ILE A 43 14.65 -5.32 -5.26
CA ILE A 43 15.91 -6.02 -4.98
C ILE A 43 16.91 -5.05 -4.38
N LEU A 44 17.41 -5.40 -3.21
CA LEU A 44 18.56 -4.77 -2.57
C LEU A 44 19.75 -5.70 -2.72
N GLN A 45 20.84 -5.16 -3.26
CA GLN A 45 22.08 -5.90 -3.43
C GLN A 45 23.23 -5.09 -2.85
N GLU A 46 23.78 -5.60 -1.75
CA GLU A 46 24.96 -5.08 -1.06
C GLU A 46 26.12 -6.08 -1.20
N GLN A 47 27.33 -5.69 -0.79
CA GLN A 47 28.52 -6.53 -0.94
C GLN A 47 28.37 -7.91 -0.29
N ASN A 48 27.72 -7.98 0.88
CA ASN A 48 27.70 -9.18 1.73
C ASN A 48 26.29 -9.75 1.92
N TYR A 49 25.26 -9.11 1.36
CA TYR A 49 23.91 -9.61 1.46
C TYR A 49 23.04 -9.16 0.29
N HIS A 50 22.00 -9.94 0.08
CA HIS A 50 21.01 -9.80 -0.98
C HIS A 50 19.63 -9.92 -0.34
N GLU A 51 18.73 -8.98 -0.67
CA GLU A 51 17.35 -9.01 -0.22
C GLU A 51 16.39 -8.81 -1.40
N ASP A 52 15.48 -9.77 -1.59
CA ASP A 52 14.34 -9.65 -2.51
C ASP A 52 13.08 -9.41 -1.69
N ILE A 53 12.30 -8.37 -2.01
CA ILE A 53 10.94 -8.19 -1.50
C ILE A 53 9.97 -8.12 -2.68
N ILE A 54 8.91 -8.90 -2.64
CA ILE A 54 7.82 -8.88 -3.61
C ILE A 54 6.57 -8.39 -2.89
N PHE A 55 5.97 -7.32 -3.39
CA PHE A 55 4.66 -6.82 -2.95
C PHE A 55 3.62 -7.10 -4.02
N GLU A 56 2.53 -7.78 -3.64
CA GLU A 56 1.45 -8.14 -4.56
C GLU A 56 0.13 -8.26 -3.77
N ASP A 57 -0.86 -7.43 -4.13
CA ASP A 57 -2.22 -7.46 -3.60
C ASP A 57 -2.31 -7.46 -2.06
N GLY A 58 -1.51 -6.62 -1.43
CA GLY A 58 -1.44 -6.50 0.04
C GLY A 58 -0.68 -7.64 0.74
N ASN A 59 -0.07 -8.55 -0.02
CA ASN A 59 0.83 -9.59 0.50
C ASN A 59 2.28 -9.24 0.20
N TYR A 60 3.18 -9.74 1.04
CA TYR A 60 4.60 -9.68 0.76
C TYR A 60 5.24 -11.07 0.82
N THR A 61 6.31 -11.23 0.04
CA THR A 61 7.30 -12.28 0.22
C THR A 61 8.68 -11.64 0.24
N LYS A 62 9.46 -11.94 1.27
CA LYS A 62 10.81 -11.40 1.47
C LYS A 62 11.82 -12.53 1.64
N LYS A 63 12.90 -12.48 0.87
CA LYS A 63 14.03 -13.41 0.94
C LYS A 63 15.28 -12.61 1.23
N TYR A 64 15.91 -12.91 2.36
CA TYR A 64 17.21 -12.37 2.73
C TYR A 64 18.25 -13.49 2.60
N SER A 65 19.40 -13.17 2.02
CA SER A 65 20.54 -14.06 1.94
C SER A 65 21.81 -13.28 2.22
N SER A 66 22.65 -13.81 3.09
CA SER A 66 24.05 -13.45 3.26
C SER A 66 24.89 -14.73 3.17
N ASP A 67 26.20 -14.64 3.39
CA ASP A 67 27.10 -15.80 3.31
C ASP A 67 26.64 -16.97 4.22
N ASP A 68 26.23 -16.65 5.45
CA ASP A 68 25.90 -17.66 6.46
C ASP A 68 24.39 -17.82 6.70
N ILE A 69 23.59 -16.79 6.40
CA ILE A 69 22.19 -16.73 6.81
C ILE A 69 21.29 -16.63 5.59
N ARG A 70 20.28 -17.50 5.54
CA ARG A 70 19.16 -17.44 4.59
C ARG A 70 17.86 -17.39 5.37
N VAL A 71 17.09 -16.32 5.18
CA VAL A 71 15.78 -16.14 5.82
C VAL A 71 14.73 -15.94 4.75
N HIS A 72 13.61 -16.65 4.89
CA HIS A 72 12.45 -16.48 4.06
C HIS A 72 11.26 -16.12 4.93
N SER A 73 10.51 -15.11 4.50
CA SER A 73 9.34 -14.62 5.23
C SER A 73 8.25 -14.19 4.27
N SER A 74 7.00 -14.35 4.69
CA SER A 74 5.84 -13.93 3.90
C SER A 74 4.69 -13.57 4.82
N GLY A 75 3.79 -12.72 4.33
CA GLY A 75 2.68 -12.24 5.13
C GLY A 75 1.93 -11.11 4.46
N LYS A 76 1.33 -10.24 5.29
CA LYS A 76 0.61 -9.06 4.83
C LYS A 76 1.47 -7.83 4.98
N PHE A 77 1.38 -6.90 4.03
CA PHE A 77 1.93 -5.56 4.21
C PHE A 77 0.81 -4.54 4.31
N TYR A 78 1.05 -3.51 5.11
CA TYR A 78 0.15 -2.38 5.29
C TYR A 78 0.92 -1.09 5.09
N LEU A 79 0.26 -0.10 4.48
CA LEU A 79 0.79 1.24 4.32
C LEU A 79 0.21 2.11 5.43
N ASN A 80 1.06 2.56 6.34
CA ASN A 80 0.68 3.40 7.45
C ASN A 80 1.29 4.80 7.27
N ARG A 81 0.56 5.84 7.64
CA ARG A 81 1.12 7.19 7.79
C ARG A 81 1.14 7.54 9.27
N ASN A 82 2.30 7.93 9.75
CA ASN A 82 2.49 8.41 11.10
C ASN A 82 3.16 9.79 11.02
N GLU A 83 2.59 10.78 11.71
CA GLU A 83 3.11 12.16 11.75
C GLU A 83 4.51 12.23 12.38
N ASP A 84 4.87 11.27 13.23
CA ASP A 84 6.19 11.18 13.86
C ASP A 84 7.25 10.50 12.96
N ARG A 85 6.87 10.06 11.75
CA ARG A 85 7.77 9.37 10.80
C ARG A 85 7.93 10.16 9.50
N ILE A 86 8.97 9.81 8.74
CA ILE A 86 9.41 10.55 7.54
C ILE A 86 8.35 10.54 6.42
N GLY A 87 7.42 9.58 6.45
CA GLY A 87 6.36 9.50 5.44
C GLY A 87 5.50 8.26 5.61
N VAL A 88 5.30 7.54 4.50
CA VAL A 88 4.59 6.25 4.52
C VAL A 88 5.52 5.18 5.09
N THR A 89 5.04 4.41 6.04
CA THR A 89 5.71 3.22 6.56
C THR A 89 5.06 1.99 5.97
N ILE A 90 5.87 1.09 5.39
CA ILE A 90 5.44 -0.25 5.01
C ILE A 90 5.64 -1.14 6.23
N SER A 91 4.54 -1.61 6.82
CA SER A 91 4.57 -2.56 7.93
C SER A 91 4.40 -3.98 7.41
N LEU A 92 5.44 -4.81 7.56
CA LEU A 92 5.45 -6.22 7.20
C LEU A 92 5.00 -7.04 8.42
N ILE A 93 3.85 -7.69 8.28
CA ILE A 93 3.28 -8.55 9.32
C ILE A 93 3.42 -10.00 8.85
N PRO A 94 4.37 -10.78 9.43
CA PRO A 94 4.60 -12.14 9.01
C PRO A 94 3.39 -13.03 9.32
N SER A 95 3.15 -13.99 8.42
CA SER A 95 2.23 -15.09 8.72
C SER A 95 2.79 -15.90 9.88
N LYS A 96 1.92 -16.39 10.77
CA LYS A 96 2.37 -17.33 11.81
C LYS A 96 2.97 -18.57 11.15
N ILE A 97 4.23 -18.87 11.46
CA ILE A 97 4.88 -20.10 11.04
C ILE A 97 4.75 -21.09 12.20
N ILE A 98 3.96 -22.14 12.00
CA ILE A 98 3.90 -23.29 12.91
C ILE A 98 4.86 -24.32 12.34
N SER A 99 5.96 -24.59 13.05
CA SER A 99 6.92 -25.62 12.68
C SER A 99 6.91 -26.67 13.79
N GLU A 100 6.48 -27.89 13.47
CA GLU A 100 6.61 -29.10 14.31
C GLU A 100 6.45 -28.85 15.82
N ASN A 101 5.24 -28.42 16.22
CA ASN A 101 4.81 -28.10 17.61
C ASN A 101 5.38 -26.83 18.26
N ASP A 102 6.33 -26.14 17.65
CA ASP A 102 6.80 -24.83 18.09
C ASP A 102 6.21 -23.70 17.23
N THR A 103 5.80 -22.63 17.89
CA THR A 103 5.38 -21.40 17.20
C THR A 103 6.61 -20.52 17.01
N ILE A 104 7.13 -20.45 15.79
CA ILE A 104 8.23 -19.54 15.46
C ILE A 104 7.59 -18.19 15.13
N PHE A 105 7.72 -17.25 16.05
CA PHE A 105 7.31 -15.86 15.83
C PHE A 105 8.43 -15.12 15.11
N GLN A 106 8.18 -14.75 13.87
CA GLN A 106 8.97 -13.72 13.22
C GLN A 106 8.42 -12.36 13.64
N GLU A 107 9.31 -11.40 13.93
CA GLU A 107 8.92 -10.05 14.32
C GLU A 107 8.34 -9.26 13.14
N CYS A 108 7.43 -8.33 13.43
CA CYS A 108 6.96 -7.36 12.45
C CYS A 108 8.10 -6.40 12.08
N GLU A 109 8.21 -6.05 10.80
CA GLU A 109 9.22 -5.12 10.31
C GLU A 109 8.55 -3.83 9.80
N ASN A 110 9.14 -2.68 10.11
CA ASN A 110 8.67 -1.38 9.63
C ASN A 110 9.72 -0.75 8.72
N LEU A 111 9.34 -0.45 7.49
CA LEU A 111 10.20 0.17 6.48
C LEU A 111 9.70 1.58 6.20
N ASP A 112 10.47 2.60 6.60
CA ASP A 112 10.08 3.99 6.40
C ASP A 112 10.46 4.44 5.00
N VAL A 113 9.46 4.76 4.17
CA VAL A 113 9.66 5.12 2.77
C VAL A 113 10.07 6.58 2.68
N ILE A 114 11.27 6.81 2.18
CA ILE A 114 11.76 8.15 1.83
C ILE A 114 11.22 8.54 0.45
N GLU A 115 11.38 7.65 -0.52
CA GLU A 115 10.98 7.89 -1.91
C GLU A 115 10.60 6.57 -2.60
N ILE A 116 9.60 6.62 -3.48
CA ILE A 116 9.28 5.54 -4.41
C ILE A 116 9.00 6.10 -5.81
N ASN A 117 9.65 5.49 -6.80
CA ASN A 117 9.44 5.77 -8.22
C ASN A 117 9.48 4.45 -9.01
N ASP A 118 9.40 4.53 -10.34
CA ASP A 118 9.28 3.34 -11.17
C ASP A 118 10.46 2.37 -11.03
N ASN A 119 11.64 2.87 -10.67
CA ASN A 119 12.88 2.10 -10.62
C ASN A 119 13.39 1.84 -9.20
N ASN A 120 13.06 2.71 -8.25
CA ASN A 120 13.67 2.73 -6.94
C ASN A 120 12.63 2.80 -5.82
N LEU A 121 12.88 2.02 -4.78
CA LEU A 121 12.26 2.14 -3.47
C LEU A 121 13.36 2.44 -2.46
N ILE A 122 13.33 3.66 -1.90
CA ILE A 122 14.33 4.14 -0.94
C ILE A 122 13.72 4.10 0.45
N ILE A 123 14.33 3.31 1.34
CA ILE A 123 13.85 3.06 2.70
C ILE A 123 14.87 3.59 3.71
N LEU A 124 14.39 4.20 4.79
CA LEU A 124 15.16 4.40 6.01
C LEU A 124 14.87 3.27 7.00
N LYS A 125 15.93 2.60 7.46
CA LYS A 125 15.88 1.75 8.64
C LYS A 125 16.50 2.50 9.83
N PRO A 126 15.70 2.90 10.83
CA PRO A 126 16.24 3.58 12.00
C PRO A 126 17.01 2.61 12.90
N ASN A 127 17.96 3.16 13.66
CA ASN A 127 18.65 2.49 14.78
C ASN A 127 19.31 1.15 14.46
N GLN A 128 19.89 1.01 13.26
CA GLN A 128 20.75 -0.12 12.95
C GLN A 128 22.03 -0.03 13.77
N TRP A 129 22.41 -1.12 14.42
CA TRP A 129 23.64 -1.19 15.19
C TRP A 129 24.82 -1.44 14.26
N THR A 130 25.79 -0.53 14.28
CA THR A 130 27.07 -0.70 13.59
C THR A 130 28.22 -0.42 14.55
N ARG A 131 29.44 -0.67 14.10
CA ARG A 131 30.65 -0.36 14.85
C ARG A 131 31.30 0.92 14.30
N ASP A 132 31.66 1.84 15.20
CA ASP A 132 32.42 3.03 14.86
C ASP A 132 33.90 2.70 14.57
N ARG A 133 34.70 3.71 14.25
CA ARG A 133 36.16 3.55 14.01
C ARG A 133 36.94 3.06 15.23
N ASN A 134 36.34 3.11 16.42
CA ASN A 134 36.93 2.67 17.68
C ASN A 134 36.30 1.35 18.17
N ASP A 135 35.64 0.59 17.28
CA ASP A 135 34.97 -0.67 17.58
C ASP A 135 33.75 -0.57 18.52
N LYS A 136 33.25 0.64 18.80
CA LYS A 136 32.09 0.86 19.66
C LYS A 136 30.79 0.68 18.90
N PHE A 137 29.83 0.00 19.52
CA PHE A 137 28.47 -0.10 18.99
C PHE A 137 27.76 1.25 19.04
N ILE A 138 27.34 1.73 17.87
CA ILE A 138 26.55 2.94 17.71
C ILE A 138 25.29 2.60 16.91
N SER A 139 24.19 3.26 17.25
CA SER A 139 22.96 3.21 16.46
C SER A 139 23.02 4.26 15.36
N ILE A 140 22.92 3.85 14.11
CA ILE A 140 22.81 4.74 12.96
C ILE A 140 21.55 4.43 12.17
N ASN A 141 21.03 5.42 11.46
CA ASN A 141 20.00 5.16 10.48
C ASN A 141 20.66 4.68 9.19
N GLU A 142 20.16 3.58 8.62
CA GLU A 142 20.65 3.02 7.37
C GLU A 142 19.67 3.36 6.24
N ILE A 143 20.19 3.84 5.11
CA ILE A 143 19.39 4.07 3.91
C ILE A 143 19.58 2.87 2.98
N LEU A 144 18.49 2.21 2.64
CA LEU A 144 18.45 1.07 1.74
C LEU A 144 17.83 1.47 0.42
N ILE A 145 18.48 1.11 -0.69
CA ILE A 145 18.02 1.42 -2.04
C ILE A 145 17.67 0.13 -2.77
N TYR A 146 16.38 -0.15 -2.88
CA TYR A 146 15.89 -1.28 -3.66
C TYR A 146 15.67 -0.88 -5.11
N LYS A 147 16.08 -1.73 -6.04
CA LYS A 147 15.83 -1.60 -7.47
C LYS A 147 14.63 -2.45 -7.87
N ARG A 148 13.73 -1.88 -8.68
CA ARG A 148 12.64 -2.66 -9.27
C ARG A 148 13.22 -3.66 -10.27
N LYS A 149 12.75 -4.91 -10.22
CA LYS A 149 13.01 -5.92 -11.25
C LYS A 149 11.69 -6.21 -11.97
N GLU A 150 11.68 -5.95 -13.27
CA GLU A 150 10.57 -6.34 -14.15
C GLU A 150 10.50 -7.88 -14.22
N LYS A 151 9.26 -8.41 -14.31
CA LYS A 151 9.00 -9.86 -14.40
C LYS A 151 9.55 -10.44 -15.70
#